data_AF-A0A3Q2GMI3-F1
#
_entry.id   AF-A0A3Q2GMI3-F1
#
_cell.length_a   1.000
_cell.length_b   1.000
_cell.length_c   1.000
_cell.angle_alpha   90.00
_cell.angle_beta   90.00
_cell.angle_gamma   90.00
#
_symmetry.space_group_name_H-M   'P 1'
#
loop_
_entity.id
_entity.type
_entity.pdbx_description
1 polymer ?
#
loop_
_entity_poly.entity_id
_entity_poly.type
_entity_poly.pdbx_seq_one_letter_code
_entity_poly.pdbx_strand_id
1 'polypeptide(L)'
;LSSELVRHFLIECTPKGVRLKGCPNEPYFSLTALVCQHSITPLALPCKLILPDRDPLEELNDASAQTATNSAAELLKQCNVWFLGSVELESLTGQQAVQKATTLTLSMDPPPPSTVVHFKVSAQGITLTDNQRLFFRRHYAVNTVIFCSLDPQGR
;
A
#
# COMPACT_ATOMS: atom_id res chain seq x y z
N LEU A 1 -5.28 -38.73 5.71
CA LEU A 1 -5.61 -38.05 4.44
C LEU A 1 -6.00 -36.61 4.75
N SER A 2 -5.10 -35.71 4.37
CA SER A 2 -5.11 -34.23 4.35
C SER A 2 -6.05 -33.43 5.27
N SER A 3 -5.44 -32.74 6.24
CA SER A 3 -6.01 -31.72 7.12
C SER A 3 -6.04 -30.33 6.46
N GLU A 4 -6.77 -30.18 5.36
CA GLU A 4 -6.95 -28.87 4.72
C GLU A 4 -8.18 -28.17 5.31
N LEU A 5 -7.97 -27.38 6.38
CA LEU A 5 -9.04 -26.63 7.07
C LEU A 5 -9.52 -25.40 6.28
N VAL A 6 -8.82 -25.05 5.21
CA VAL A 6 -9.08 -23.87 4.38
C VAL A 6 -9.26 -24.31 2.93
N ARG A 7 -10.39 -23.92 2.33
CA ARG A 7 -10.64 -24.15 0.90
C ARG A 7 -10.52 -22.85 0.14
N HIS A 8 -9.63 -22.84 -0.85
CA HIS A 8 -9.39 -21.68 -1.71
C HIS A 8 -10.24 -21.78 -2.98
N PHE A 9 -10.91 -20.69 -3.34
CA PHE A 9 -11.65 -20.55 -4.58
C PHE A 9 -11.02 -19.44 -5.42
N LEU A 10 -10.65 -19.76 -6.66
CA LEU A 10 -10.01 -18.81 -7.57
C LEU A 10 -11.08 -18.18 -8.46
N ILE A 11 -11.04 -16.85 -8.62
CA ILE A 11 -11.88 -16.14 -9.60
C ILE A 11 -11.11 -16.12 -10.93
N GLU A 12 -11.71 -16.61 -12.02
CA GLU A 12 -11.15 -16.50 -13.36
C GLU A 12 -11.76 -15.34 -14.14
N CYS A 13 -10.92 -14.56 -14.82
CA CYS A 13 -11.34 -13.49 -15.70
C CYS A 13 -11.47 -14.01 -17.14
N THR A 14 -12.61 -13.74 -17.76
CA THR A 14 -12.90 -14.08 -19.16
C THR A 14 -13.45 -12.87 -19.90
N PRO A 15 -13.50 -12.87 -21.24
CA PRO A 15 -14.14 -11.81 -22.00
C PRO A 15 -15.63 -11.61 -21.68
N LYS A 16 -16.29 -12.62 -21.10
CA LYS A 16 -17.72 -12.57 -20.70
C LYS A 16 -17.94 -12.04 -19.27
N GLY A 17 -16.86 -11.81 -18.51
CA GLY A 17 -16.91 -11.47 -17.10
C GLY A 17 -16.06 -12.41 -16.25
N VAL A 18 -16.37 -12.48 -14.96
CA VAL A 18 -15.69 -13.31 -13.96
C VAL A 18 -16.60 -14.41 -13.42
N ARG A 19 -16.01 -15.52 -12.97
CA ARG A 19 -16.67 -16.63 -12.26
C ARG A 19 -15.67 -17.42 -11.43
N LEU A 20 -16.10 -18.35 -10.57
CA LEU A 20 -15.17 -19.27 -9.92
C LEU A 20 -14.59 -20.29 -10.92
N LYS A 21 -13.25 -20.39 -10.90
CA LYS A 21 -12.48 -21.33 -11.71
C LYS A 21 -12.82 -22.77 -11.31
N GLY A 22 -13.15 -23.59 -12.30
CA GLY A 22 -13.54 -24.99 -12.08
C GLY A 22 -15.03 -25.16 -11.72
N CYS A 23 -15.84 -24.11 -11.78
CA CYS A 23 -17.28 -24.16 -11.54
C CYS A 23 -18.05 -23.85 -12.84
N PRO A 24 -18.25 -24.84 -13.73
CA PRO A 24 -18.85 -24.61 -15.06
C PRO A 24 -20.33 -24.20 -15.01
N ASN A 25 -21.03 -24.52 -13.92
CA ASN A 25 -22.45 -24.17 -13.73
C ASN A 25 -22.65 -22.73 -13.23
N GLU A 26 -21.57 -22.01 -12.95
CA GLU A 26 -21.64 -20.66 -12.45
C GLU A 26 -21.84 -19.65 -13.61
N PRO A 27 -22.76 -18.68 -13.47
CA PRO A 27 -22.91 -17.62 -14.46
C PRO A 27 -21.66 -16.74 -14.55
N TYR A 28 -21.55 -15.98 -15.64
CA TYR A 28 -20.57 -14.91 -15.73
C TYR A 28 -21.12 -13.64 -15.09
N PHE A 29 -20.32 -13.00 -14.26
CA PHE A 29 -20.67 -11.78 -13.53
C PHE A 29 -19.65 -10.66 -13.79
N SER A 30 -19.97 -9.42 -13.43
CA SER A 30 -18.94 -8.44 -13.06
C SER A 30 -18.37 -8.79 -11.69
N LEU A 31 -17.17 -8.29 -11.33
CA LEU A 31 -16.57 -8.62 -10.03
C LEU A 31 -17.48 -8.22 -8.85
N THR A 32 -18.08 -7.03 -8.92
CA THR A 32 -19.05 -6.57 -7.92
C THR A 32 -20.28 -7.48 -7.86
N ALA A 33 -20.84 -7.84 -9.01
CA ALA A 33 -22.01 -8.72 -9.06
C ALA A 33 -21.71 -10.13 -8.54
N LEU A 34 -20.50 -10.64 -8.77
CA LEU A 34 -20.05 -11.92 -8.20
C LEU A 34 -20.08 -11.86 -6.68
N VAL A 35 -19.48 -10.83 -6.08
CA VAL A 35 -19.43 -10.65 -4.63
C VAL A 35 -20.84 -10.47 -4.03
N CYS A 36 -21.67 -9.60 -4.64
CA CYS A 36 -23.04 -9.38 -4.19
C CYS A 36 -23.92 -10.62 -4.32
N GLN A 37 -23.80 -11.36 -5.43
CA GLN A 37 -24.61 -12.57 -5.62
C GLN A 37 -24.22 -13.66 -4.62
N HIS A 38 -22.93 -13.83 -4.37
CA HIS A 38 -22.43 -14.82 -3.42
C HIS A 38 -22.73 -14.48 -1.96
N SER A 39 -23.04 -13.20 -1.64
CA SER A 39 -23.54 -12.83 -0.30
C SER A 39 -25.03 -13.14 -0.10
N ILE A 40 -25.82 -13.20 -1.18
CA ILE A 40 -27.24 -13.55 -1.13
C ILE A 40 -27.44 -15.08 -1.25
N THR A 41 -26.67 -15.74 -2.10
CA THR A 41 -26.78 -17.19 -2.39
C THR A 41 -25.39 -17.84 -2.46
N PRO A 42 -25.15 -19.04 -1.88
CA PRO A 42 -23.82 -19.66 -1.89
C PRO A 42 -23.27 -20.00 -3.29
N LEU A 43 -24.16 -20.33 -4.24
CA LEU A 43 -23.79 -20.85 -5.56
C LEU A 43 -22.79 -22.02 -5.45
N ALA A 44 -21.60 -21.88 -6.03
CA ALA A 44 -20.56 -22.92 -6.00
C ALA A 44 -19.70 -22.89 -4.73
N LEU A 45 -19.91 -21.92 -3.83
CA LEU A 45 -19.27 -21.86 -2.52
C LEU A 45 -20.02 -22.75 -1.50
N PRO A 46 -19.31 -23.26 -0.47
CA PRO A 46 -19.92 -24.07 0.58
C PRO A 46 -20.90 -23.29 1.47
N CYS A 47 -20.78 -21.96 1.50
CA CYS A 47 -21.65 -21.06 2.24
C CYS A 47 -21.69 -19.68 1.56
N LYS A 48 -22.62 -18.82 2.00
CA LYS A 48 -22.70 -17.43 1.52
C LYS A 48 -21.48 -16.64 1.98
N LEU A 49 -21.04 -15.69 1.17
CA LEU A 49 -20.05 -14.71 1.60
C LEU A 49 -20.69 -13.78 2.64
N ILE A 50 -20.06 -13.68 3.80
CA ILE A 50 -20.44 -12.72 4.82
C ILE A 50 -19.60 -11.47 4.55
N LEU A 51 -20.27 -10.40 4.11
CA LEU A 51 -19.66 -9.09 3.93
C LEU A 51 -19.77 -8.33 5.26
N PRO A 52 -18.71 -7.64 5.70
CA PRO A 52 -18.80 -6.79 6.87
C PRO A 52 -19.75 -5.60 6.61
N ASP A 53 -20.47 -5.17 7.65
CA ASP A 53 -21.41 -4.03 7.57
C ASP A 53 -20.68 -2.66 7.45
N ARG A 54 -19.38 -2.65 7.73
CA ARG A 54 -18.50 -1.47 7.69
C ARG A 54 -17.30 -1.75 6.79
N ASP A 55 -16.79 -0.71 6.15
CA ASP A 55 -15.57 -0.83 5.35
C ASP A 55 -14.39 -1.12 6.30
N PRO A 56 -13.66 -2.25 6.12
CA PRO A 56 -12.47 -2.55 6.92
C PRO A 56 -11.40 -1.46 6.86
N LEU A 57 -11.41 -0.63 5.82
CA LEU A 57 -10.52 0.53 5.69
C LEU A 57 -10.90 1.69 6.61
N GLU A 58 -12.18 1.81 7.01
CA GLU A 58 -12.59 2.78 8.02
C GLU A 58 -12.16 2.32 9.43
N GLU A 59 -12.19 1.02 9.72
CA GLU A 59 -11.69 0.45 10.98
C GLU A 59 -10.15 0.52 11.10
N LEU A 60 -9.41 0.50 9.98
CA LEU A 60 -7.96 0.72 9.95
C LEU A 60 -7.55 2.11 10.46
N ASN A 61 -8.46 3.09 10.41
CA ASN A 61 -8.21 4.43 10.94
C ASN A 61 -8.30 4.49 12.48
N ASP A 62 -9.16 3.64 13.08
CA ASP A 62 -9.32 3.52 14.55
C ASP A 62 -8.40 2.45 15.18
N ALA A 63 -7.99 1.42 14.42
CA ALA A 63 -7.21 0.28 14.91
C ALA A 63 -5.67 0.45 14.83
N SER A 64 -5.17 1.67 14.55
CA SER A 64 -3.73 1.99 14.43
C SER A 64 -2.89 1.74 15.70
N ALA A 65 -3.47 1.19 16.77
CA ALA A 65 -2.76 0.87 17.99
C ALA A 65 -2.21 -0.56 18.09
N GLN A 66 -2.69 -1.57 17.36
CA GLN A 66 -2.30 -2.96 17.69
C GLN A 66 -2.08 -3.90 16.50
N THR A 67 -0.88 -4.48 16.51
CA THR A 67 -0.44 -5.76 15.94
C THR A 67 -0.12 -5.84 14.44
N ALA A 68 1.18 -5.69 14.18
CA ALA A 68 1.87 -6.21 13.01
C ALA A 68 1.66 -7.71 12.84
N THR A 69 1.24 -8.14 11.65
CA THR A 69 1.91 -9.15 10.80
C THR A 69 0.99 -9.52 9.64
N ASN A 70 1.43 -9.27 8.40
CA ASN A 70 1.35 -10.16 7.23
C ASN A 70 1.64 -9.35 5.94
N SER A 71 2.92 -9.40 5.54
CA SER A 71 3.51 -9.08 4.23
C SER A 71 3.13 -7.76 3.54
N ALA A 72 3.66 -6.66 4.11
CA ALA A 72 3.72 -5.32 3.51
C ALA A 72 4.47 -5.24 2.16
N ALA A 73 5.17 -6.29 1.72
CA ALA A 73 6.01 -6.28 0.52
C ALA A 73 5.26 -6.08 -0.81
N GLU A 74 3.96 -6.42 -0.88
CA GLU A 74 3.13 -6.24 -2.09
C GLU A 74 2.37 -4.90 -2.11
N LEU A 75 1.91 -4.41 -0.96
CA LEU A 75 1.15 -3.15 -0.84
C LEU A 75 2.04 -1.90 -0.87
N LEU A 76 3.33 -2.02 -0.53
CA LEU A 76 4.29 -0.91 -0.53
C LEU A 76 4.88 -0.57 -1.91
N LYS A 77 4.22 -0.91 -3.02
CA LYS A 77 4.73 -0.54 -4.35
C LYS A 77 4.48 0.94 -4.66
N GLN A 78 3.35 1.51 -4.19
CA GLN A 78 2.96 2.91 -4.41
C GLN A 78 2.06 3.42 -3.27
N CYS A 79 2.36 4.59 -2.69
CA CYS A 79 1.54 5.25 -1.66
C CYS A 79 1.67 6.77 -1.73
N ASN A 80 0.78 7.50 -1.07
CA ASN A 80 0.91 8.94 -0.91
C ASN A 80 1.65 9.24 0.40
N VAL A 81 2.64 10.13 0.35
CA VAL A 81 3.42 10.56 1.52
C VAL A 81 3.58 12.08 1.52
N TRP A 82 3.85 12.65 2.68
CA TRP A 82 4.24 14.05 2.78
C TRP A 82 5.72 14.21 2.46
N PHE A 83 6.04 15.01 1.46
CA PHE A 83 7.38 15.47 1.19
C PHE A 83 7.64 16.74 1.99
N LEU A 84 8.54 16.65 2.97
CA LEU A 84 8.88 17.76 3.87
C LEU A 84 10.06 18.61 3.36
N GLY A 85 10.93 18.04 2.53
CA GLY A 85 12.10 18.74 2.02
C GLY A 85 13.23 17.80 1.60
N SER A 86 14.36 18.40 1.20
CA SER A 86 15.60 17.72 0.88
C SER A 86 16.75 18.51 1.51
N VAL A 87 17.64 17.82 2.22
CA VAL A 87 18.78 18.43 2.91
C VAL A 87 20.06 17.80 2.36
N GLU A 88 21.04 18.64 2.01
CA GLU A 88 22.37 18.18 1.64
C GLU A 88 23.18 17.88 2.89
N LEU A 89 23.76 16.67 2.96
CA LEU A 89 24.45 16.14 4.15
C LEU A 89 25.93 15.83 3.90
N GLU A 90 26.44 16.17 2.71
CA GLU A 90 27.81 15.91 2.28
C GLU A 90 28.19 14.41 2.42
N SER A 91 29.04 14.09 3.39
CA SER A 91 29.54 12.73 3.66
C SER A 91 28.81 12.00 4.78
N LEU A 92 27.89 12.66 5.49
CA LEU A 92 27.16 12.04 6.59
C LEU A 92 26.14 11.03 6.06
N THR A 93 26.16 9.81 6.58
CA THR A 93 25.30 8.69 6.14
C THR A 93 24.65 7.96 7.33
N GLY A 94 23.76 7.01 7.06
CA GLY A 94 23.14 6.17 8.08
C GLY A 94 22.13 6.90 8.97
N GLN A 95 21.95 6.39 10.19
CA GLN A 95 21.00 6.95 11.16
C GLN A 95 21.29 8.41 11.52
N GLN A 96 22.59 8.79 11.58
CA GLN A 96 22.99 10.16 11.90
C GLN A 96 22.58 11.15 10.81
N ALA A 97 22.65 10.72 9.55
CA ALA A 97 22.17 11.51 8.42
C ALA A 97 20.67 11.79 8.51
N VAL A 98 19.88 10.76 8.81
CA VAL A 98 18.42 10.88 9.02
C VAL A 98 18.13 11.84 10.16
N GLN A 99 18.76 11.65 11.33
CA GLN A 99 18.55 12.51 12.50
C GLN A 99 18.88 13.99 12.21
N LYS A 100 20.03 14.25 11.55
CA LYS A 100 20.44 15.62 11.19
C LYS A 100 19.49 16.26 10.18
N ALA A 101 19.10 15.54 9.13
CA ALA A 101 18.14 16.04 8.14
C ALA A 101 16.79 16.37 8.76
N THR A 102 16.26 15.48 9.62
CA THR A 102 14.98 15.71 10.31
C THR A 102 15.06 16.95 11.21
N THR A 103 16.13 17.07 12.01
CA THR A 103 16.31 18.24 12.88
C THR A 103 16.42 19.53 12.08
N LEU A 104 17.23 19.57 11.02
CA LEU A 104 17.35 20.77 10.18
C LEU A 104 16.02 21.14 9.53
N THR A 105 15.29 20.16 9.00
CA THR A 105 13.99 20.39 8.34
C THR A 105 12.95 20.95 9.30
N LEU A 106 12.86 20.40 10.52
CA LEU A 106 11.88 20.81 11.53
C LEU A 106 12.25 22.13 12.23
N SER A 107 13.53 22.51 12.23
CA SER A 107 14.01 23.77 12.83
C SER A 107 13.98 24.97 11.87
N MET A 108 13.56 24.79 10.61
CA MET A 108 13.43 25.90 9.65
C MET A 108 12.27 26.82 10.01
N ASP A 109 12.54 28.13 10.02
CA ASP A 109 11.56 29.19 10.22
C ASP A 109 11.69 30.25 9.09
N PRO A 110 10.67 30.41 8.22
CA PRO A 110 9.40 29.69 8.21
C PRO A 110 9.56 28.20 7.80
N PRO A 111 8.62 27.31 8.20
CA PRO A 111 8.66 25.91 7.82
C PRO A 111 8.70 25.72 6.29
N PRO A 112 9.43 24.72 5.78
CA PRO A 112 9.49 24.46 4.35
C PRO A 112 8.10 24.08 3.82
N PRO A 113 7.75 24.47 2.58
CA PRO A 113 6.48 24.10 1.98
C PRO A 113 6.42 22.57 1.83
N SER A 114 5.47 21.94 2.53
CA SER A 114 5.22 20.51 2.44
C SER A 114 4.16 20.21 1.38
N THR A 115 4.27 19.07 0.72
CA THR A 115 3.25 18.62 -0.24
C THR A 115 3.07 17.12 -0.24
N VAL A 116 1.87 16.68 -0.61
CA VAL A 116 1.56 15.27 -0.78
C VAL A 116 2.09 14.80 -2.13
N VAL A 117 2.99 13.82 -2.10
CA VAL A 117 3.59 13.22 -3.29
C VAL A 117 3.22 11.77 -3.41
N HIS A 118 3.07 11.31 -4.64
CA HIS A 118 2.92 9.91 -4.95
C HIS A 118 4.30 9.24 -4.95
N PHE A 119 4.55 8.42 -3.94
CA PHE A 119 5.78 7.68 -3.69
C PHE A 119 5.69 6.28 -4.29
N LYS A 120 6.59 5.97 -5.21
CA LYS A 120 6.65 4.67 -5.89
C LYS A 120 8.02 4.01 -5.69
N VAL A 121 8.02 2.75 -5.29
CA VAL A 121 9.22 1.90 -5.22
C VAL A 121 9.18 0.87 -6.35
N SER A 122 10.33 0.68 -7.00
CA SER A 122 10.52 -0.28 -8.07
C SER A 122 11.93 -0.85 -8.04
N ALA A 123 12.19 -1.91 -8.81
CA ALA A 123 13.54 -2.46 -8.96
C ALA A 123 14.54 -1.43 -9.55
N GLN A 124 14.05 -0.42 -10.28
CA GLN A 124 14.87 0.66 -10.83
C GLN A 124 15.18 1.76 -9.79
N GLY A 125 14.45 1.80 -8.68
CA GLY A 125 14.63 2.80 -7.61
C GLY A 125 13.32 3.44 -7.15
N ILE A 126 13.44 4.65 -6.58
CA ILE A 126 12.34 5.41 -5.98
C ILE A 126 11.90 6.52 -6.95
N THR A 127 10.59 6.72 -7.08
CA THR A 127 10.02 7.84 -7.84
C THR A 127 9.06 8.63 -6.95
N LEU A 128 9.23 9.95 -6.92
CA LEU A 128 8.31 10.89 -6.32
C LEU A 128 7.61 11.66 -7.44
N THR A 129 6.28 11.70 -7.44
CA THR A 129 5.49 12.54 -8.35
C THR A 129 4.68 13.50 -7.51
N ASP A 130 4.86 14.80 -7.74
CA ASP A 130 4.15 15.86 -7.04
C ASP A 130 3.09 16.47 -7.98
N ASN A 131 1.85 16.53 -7.49
CA ASN A 131 0.71 17.06 -8.23
C ASN A 131 0.42 18.54 -7.93
N GLN A 132 1.11 19.13 -6.95
CA GLN A 132 0.88 20.49 -6.43
C GLN A 132 1.99 21.50 -6.80
N ARG A 133 2.97 21.10 -7.63
CA ARG A 133 3.94 21.97 -8.36
C ARG A 133 5.20 22.43 -7.62
N LEU A 134 5.62 21.84 -6.50
CA LEU A 134 6.99 22.00 -5.99
C LEU A 134 8.02 21.33 -6.90
N PHE A 135 7.66 20.19 -7.49
CA PHE A 135 8.34 19.56 -8.62
C PHE A 135 7.35 18.74 -9.45
N PHE A 136 7.72 18.34 -10.66
CA PHE A 136 6.84 17.46 -11.45
C PHE A 136 7.09 15.99 -11.11
N ARG A 137 8.35 15.56 -11.17
CA ARG A 137 8.76 14.19 -10.89
C ARG A 137 10.25 14.13 -10.54
N ARG A 138 10.61 13.36 -9.52
CA ARG A 138 12.01 13.04 -9.16
C ARG A 138 12.20 11.54 -9.14
N HIS A 139 13.27 11.06 -9.77
CA HIS A 139 13.64 9.65 -9.76
C HIS A 139 15.02 9.48 -9.14
N TYR A 140 15.11 8.63 -8.11
CA TYR A 140 16.35 8.22 -7.47
C TYR A 140 16.61 6.76 -7.85
N ALA A 141 17.68 6.54 -8.60
CA ALA A 141 18.03 5.19 -9.03
C ALA A 141 18.37 4.30 -7.82
N VAL A 142 18.13 3.00 -7.93
CA VAL A 142 18.31 2.06 -6.81
C VAL A 142 19.72 2.11 -6.22
N ASN A 143 20.74 2.34 -7.06
CA ASN A 143 22.14 2.45 -6.66
C ASN A 143 22.49 3.74 -5.90
N THR A 144 21.63 4.76 -5.90
CA THR A 144 21.86 6.01 -5.17
C THR A 144 21.21 6.01 -3.79
N VAL A 145 20.28 5.09 -3.53
CA VAL A 145 19.59 4.98 -2.24
C VAL A 145 20.38 4.04 -1.34
N ILE A 146 21.24 4.62 -0.50
CA ILE A 146 22.16 3.87 0.35
C ILE A 146 21.63 3.58 1.77
N PHE A 147 20.58 4.29 2.21
CA PHE A 147 20.04 4.17 3.56
C PHE A 147 18.60 4.67 3.65
N CYS A 148 17.77 4.02 4.46
CA CYS A 148 16.39 4.44 4.76
C CYS A 148 15.99 3.91 6.15
N SER A 149 15.46 4.78 7.00
CA SER A 149 14.94 4.43 8.32
C SER A 149 13.94 5.48 8.81
N LEU A 150 13.23 5.17 9.88
CA LEU A 150 12.49 6.16 10.66
C LEU A 150 13.47 7.09 11.41
N ASP A 151 12.98 8.25 11.85
CA ASP A 151 13.75 9.16 12.71
C ASP A 151 14.12 8.43 14.02
N PRO A 152 15.41 8.34 14.40
CA PRO A 152 15.82 7.72 15.66
C PRO A 152 15.18 8.30 16.92
N GLN A 153 14.70 9.54 16.84
CA GLN A 153 14.04 10.25 17.94
C GLN A 153 12.52 10.07 17.96
N GLY A 154 11.93 9.36 16.98
CA GLY A 154 10.50 9.08 16.93
C GLY A 154 9.59 10.31 16.76
N ARG A 155 10.12 11.38 16.15
CA ARG A 155 9.33 12.58 15.80
C ARG A 155 8.57 12.39 14.50
#